data_AF-A0A7S1LSQ6-F1
#
_entry.id   AF-A0A7S1LSQ6-F1
#
_cell.length_a   1.000
_cell.length_b   1.000
_cell.length_c   1.000
_cell.angle_alpha   90.00
_cell.angle_beta   90.00
_cell.angle_gamma   90.00
#
_symmetry.space_group_name_H-M   'P 1'
#
loop_
_entity.id
_entity.type
_entity.pdbx_description
1 polymer ?
#
loop_
_entity_poly.entity_id
_entity_poly.type
_entity_poly.pdbx_seq_one_letter_code
_entity_poly.pdbx_strand_id
1 'polypeptide(L)'
;MKNEKRSRFEPAGAIGRRMGPSARAEGRGPTAATGVRQAFPEPIYAPPATPSCPVEIDDTFPARPYRSRRGELKSAIHWGQRKLLLSELQLLNEALTKCGAGTKFTIVYAGSAPGTHLRFLDELFPGHSWHLIDPIAFDTAALGSLCNFTLRNEYFTCGTASEFVARRMADAGAPALSRVFSYCTDLDATARQRPMKDSANLIEGVEATGETATPQSEIPAGLGLLSRVVAARSPMLFICDIRSGSVSQLEDENDGGDAAASPTFRGVEFERHVEADMHAQMLWVEYLQPTFALLKFRLPYMEVYHPITKELVYTHPHATTKYLRGRVLLPIWTRPTSTECRLLVEEGAPRVEYDNRRYEEQCFFFNSVMRERYHFPHSVDAPTETYLDHRFDGSAEVQLLEQYLRLRDGDAAVTPDAVLRLSRRITDSLGKSFEVAANRLSKVLLRKAADRGHTAATEGLVNRAEEYRCLPCWWTNRRGDDV
;
A
#
# COMPACT_ATOMS: atom_id res chain seq x y z
N MET A 1 59.95 5.00 -21.17
CA MET A 1 61.38 4.87 -20.83
C MET A 1 61.64 5.60 -19.53
N LYS A 2 62.42 4.94 -18.66
CA LYS A 2 62.79 5.33 -17.30
C LYS A 2 63.70 6.57 -17.21
N ASN A 3 63.88 7.01 -15.97
CA ASN A 3 64.94 7.83 -15.35
C ASN A 3 64.59 9.30 -15.11
N GLU A 4 64.24 9.70 -13.87
CA GLU A 4 65.12 9.93 -12.71
C GLU A 4 66.26 10.93 -12.97
N LYS A 5 66.24 12.04 -12.21
CA LYS A 5 67.44 12.55 -11.53
C LYS A 5 67.09 13.41 -10.31
N ARG A 6 67.89 13.19 -9.27
CA ARG A 6 67.80 13.56 -7.86
C ARG A 6 68.56 14.85 -7.50
N SER A 7 68.18 15.39 -6.34
CA SER A 7 69.00 15.97 -5.23
C SER A 7 69.53 17.41 -5.27
N ARG A 8 69.28 18.17 -4.19
CA ARG A 8 70.16 18.43 -3.00
C ARG A 8 69.43 19.41 -2.03
N PHE A 9 69.15 19.07 -0.76
CA PHE A 9 69.90 19.34 0.50
C PHE A 9 70.28 20.84 0.70
N GLU A 10 69.58 21.64 1.54
CA GLU A 10 69.68 21.90 3.01
C GLU A 10 70.62 23.11 3.38
N PRO A 11 70.63 23.71 4.61
CA PRO A 11 69.56 24.19 5.51
C PRO A 11 69.91 25.53 6.25
N ALA A 12 69.14 25.87 7.31
CA ALA A 12 69.48 26.63 8.54
C ALA A 12 69.02 28.10 8.72
N GLY A 13 68.39 28.34 9.89
CA GLY A 13 68.11 29.67 10.46
C GLY A 13 67.16 29.59 11.67
N ALA A 14 67.72 29.34 12.86
CA ALA A 14 67.03 29.27 14.15
C ALA A 14 66.93 30.65 14.86
N ILE A 15 66.19 30.67 15.99
CA ILE A 15 66.15 31.61 17.15
C ILE A 15 64.68 32.07 17.38
N GLY A 16 64.04 31.96 18.55
CA GLY A 16 64.46 31.56 19.89
C GLY A 16 63.26 31.40 20.84
N ARG A 17 63.47 30.67 21.94
CA ARG A 17 62.52 30.34 23.01
C ARG A 17 62.30 31.51 23.99
N ARG A 18 61.10 31.58 24.58
CA ARG A 18 60.89 31.95 26.00
C ARG A 18 59.79 31.08 26.63
N MET A 19 60.05 30.64 27.85
CA MET A 19 59.25 29.74 28.69
C MET A 19 58.68 30.51 29.90
N GLY A 20 57.43 30.18 30.26
CA GLY A 20 56.86 30.18 31.62
C GLY A 20 55.92 31.35 31.98
N PRO A 21 54.93 31.17 32.89
CA PRO A 21 54.70 30.02 33.78
C PRO A 21 53.29 29.37 33.72
N SER A 22 53.24 28.17 34.30
CA SER A 22 52.08 27.34 34.61
C SER A 22 51.13 27.97 35.65
N ALA A 23 49.82 27.88 35.41
CA ALA A 23 48.80 27.98 36.46
C ALA A 23 47.51 27.20 36.07
N ARG A 24 47.26 26.15 36.88
CA ARG A 24 46.01 25.51 37.31
C ARG A 24 44.76 25.42 36.40
N ALA A 25 44.22 24.21 36.44
CA ALA A 25 42.94 23.75 35.93
C ALA A 25 41.72 24.47 36.52
N GLU A 26 40.76 24.77 35.65
CA GLU A 26 39.33 24.78 35.97
C GLU A 26 38.57 24.07 34.85
N GLY A 27 37.78 23.06 35.24
CA GLY A 27 37.06 22.19 34.32
C GLY A 27 35.96 22.94 33.59
N ARG A 28 35.98 22.87 32.25
CA ARG A 28 34.77 23.09 31.46
C ARG A 28 33.98 21.80 31.46
N GLY A 29 32.82 21.85 32.12
CA GLY A 29 31.81 20.80 32.11
C GLY A 29 31.35 20.45 30.68
N PRO A 30 30.61 19.35 30.54
CA PRO A 30 30.19 18.84 29.23
C PRO A 30 29.36 19.91 28.52
N THR A 31 29.81 20.28 27.33
CA THR A 31 29.04 21.07 26.38
C THR A 31 27.67 20.44 26.24
N ALA A 32 26.64 21.16 26.69
CA ALA A 32 25.25 20.79 26.54
C ALA A 32 25.00 20.39 25.08
N ALA A 33 24.60 19.14 24.87
CA ALA A 33 24.08 18.69 23.60
C ALA A 33 22.95 19.63 23.21
N THR A 34 23.14 20.42 22.16
CA THR A 34 22.09 21.18 21.50
C THR A 34 21.06 20.17 21.00
N GLY A 35 20.06 19.89 21.84
CA GLY A 35 18.90 19.10 21.49
C GLY A 35 18.22 19.78 20.31
N VAL A 36 18.33 19.17 19.13
CA VAL A 36 17.54 19.56 17.97
C VAL A 36 16.08 19.38 18.37
N ARG A 37 15.41 20.49 18.73
CA ARG A 37 13.96 20.53 18.87
C ARG A 37 13.39 20.21 17.49
N GLN A 38 13.06 18.95 17.25
CA GLN A 38 12.25 18.58 16.08
C GLN A 38 10.87 19.21 16.31
N ALA A 39 10.64 20.37 15.72
CA ALA A 39 9.31 20.96 15.64
C ALA A 39 8.47 20.11 14.69
N PHE A 40 7.19 19.91 15.01
CA PHE A 40 6.27 19.38 14.01
C PHE A 40 6.23 20.34 12.83
N PRO A 41 6.19 19.83 11.59
CA PRO A 41 6.07 20.70 10.45
C PRO A 41 4.77 21.50 10.53
N GLU A 42 4.85 22.80 10.24
CA GLU A 42 3.69 23.68 10.19
C GLU A 42 2.62 23.12 9.22
N PRO A 43 1.33 23.18 9.61
CA PRO A 43 0.22 22.78 8.76
C PRO A 43 0.15 23.61 7.48
N ILE A 44 -0.36 22.99 6.42
CA ILE A 44 -0.62 23.60 5.13
C ILE A 44 -2.12 23.48 4.87
N TYR A 45 -2.83 24.58 4.77
CA TYR A 45 -4.26 24.58 4.51
C TYR A 45 -4.51 24.64 3.01
N ALA A 46 -5.27 23.68 2.49
CA ALA A 46 -5.78 23.78 1.13
C ALA A 46 -6.77 24.97 1.07
N PRO A 47 -6.65 25.87 0.08
CA PRO A 47 -7.64 26.92 -0.13
C PRO A 47 -9.07 26.37 -0.22
N PRO A 48 -10.11 27.10 0.24
CA PRO A 48 -11.51 26.65 0.14
C PRO A 48 -11.97 26.38 -1.30
N ALA A 49 -11.33 27.03 -2.28
CA ALA A 49 -11.60 26.88 -3.71
C ALA A 49 -10.84 25.70 -4.36
N THR A 50 -10.01 24.97 -3.61
CA THR A 50 -9.24 23.82 -4.12
C THR A 50 -10.18 22.65 -4.34
N PRO A 51 -9.97 21.80 -5.36
CA PRO A 51 -10.72 20.55 -5.50
C PRO A 51 -10.67 19.73 -4.21
N SER A 52 -11.68 18.86 -4.06
CA SER A 52 -11.78 17.85 -3.00
C SER A 52 -10.45 17.14 -2.76
N CYS A 53 -10.23 16.65 -1.53
CA CYS A 53 -9.02 15.93 -1.12
C CYS A 53 -8.52 15.00 -2.26
N PRO A 54 -7.27 15.17 -2.73
CA PRO A 54 -6.76 14.37 -3.84
C PRO A 54 -6.61 12.93 -3.39
N VAL A 55 -7.31 12.00 -4.05
CA VAL A 55 -7.34 10.57 -3.68
C VAL A 55 -6.57 9.68 -4.65
N GLU A 56 -5.81 10.26 -5.59
CA GLU A 56 -5.10 9.51 -6.65
C GLU A 56 -3.69 10.06 -6.89
N ILE A 57 -2.80 9.19 -7.38
CA ILE A 57 -1.50 9.53 -7.95
C ILE A 57 -1.61 9.45 -9.46
N ASP A 58 -1.29 10.55 -10.13
CA ASP A 58 -1.14 10.64 -11.59
C ASP A 58 0.23 11.25 -11.95
N ASP A 59 0.44 11.50 -13.24
CA ASP A 59 1.69 12.11 -13.72
C ASP A 59 1.91 13.54 -13.20
N THR A 60 0.87 14.23 -12.75
CA THR A 60 0.95 15.60 -12.22
C THR A 60 1.11 15.62 -10.69
N PHE A 61 0.88 14.49 -10.02
CA PHE A 61 0.98 14.38 -8.58
C PHE A 61 2.41 14.72 -8.09
N PRO A 62 2.57 15.59 -7.07
CA PRO A 62 3.89 16.05 -6.66
C PRO A 62 4.80 14.92 -6.18
N ALA A 63 6.08 15.02 -6.53
CA ALA A 63 7.13 14.09 -6.15
C ALA A 63 8.18 14.80 -5.27
N ARG A 64 8.82 14.05 -4.38
CA ARG A 64 9.96 14.54 -3.60
C ARG A 64 11.05 13.48 -3.56
N PRO A 65 12.33 13.86 -3.78
CA PRO A 65 13.45 12.92 -3.68
C PRO A 65 13.38 12.09 -2.41
N TYR A 66 13.44 10.77 -2.58
CA TYR A 66 13.32 9.84 -1.47
C TYR A 66 14.48 10.01 -0.51
N ARG A 67 14.18 9.91 0.79
CA ARG A 67 15.17 9.76 1.84
C ARG A 67 14.60 8.98 3.00
N SER A 68 15.45 8.22 3.66
CA SER A 68 15.04 7.52 4.87
C SER A 68 14.58 8.50 5.95
N ARG A 69 13.37 8.26 6.48
CA ARG A 69 12.83 8.96 7.67
C ARG A 69 13.14 8.19 8.96
N ARG A 70 14.24 7.43 8.99
CA ARG A 70 14.67 6.64 10.17
C ARG A 70 15.10 7.58 11.29
N GLY A 71 14.18 7.83 12.22
CA GLY A 71 14.42 8.72 13.35
C GLY A 71 13.54 9.97 13.36
N GLU A 72 12.71 10.16 12.34
CA GLU A 72 11.65 11.17 12.37
C GLU A 72 10.38 10.61 12.99
N LEU A 73 9.71 11.48 13.74
CA LEU A 73 8.35 11.29 14.17
C LEU A 73 7.41 11.26 12.96
N LYS A 74 6.45 10.35 13.00
CA LYS A 74 5.43 10.16 11.96
C LYS A 74 4.08 10.21 12.65
N SER A 75 3.23 11.14 12.23
CA SER A 75 1.95 11.42 12.89
C SER A 75 0.81 10.55 12.35
N ALA A 76 0.95 10.03 11.13
CA ALA A 76 -0.07 9.24 10.46
C ALA A 76 -0.37 7.92 11.19
N ILE A 77 -1.65 7.57 11.26
CA ILE A 77 -2.13 6.36 11.96
C ILE A 77 -2.34 5.24 10.94
N HIS A 78 -1.97 4.03 11.35
CA HIS A 78 -2.24 2.82 10.58
C HIS A 78 -3.43 2.05 11.17
N TRP A 79 -4.48 1.87 10.37
CA TRP A 79 -5.66 1.10 10.73
C TRP A 79 -5.96 0.03 9.67
N GLY A 80 -5.22 -1.09 9.74
CA GLY A 80 -5.16 -2.08 8.65
C GLY A 80 -6.52 -2.58 8.13
N GLN A 81 -7.44 -2.98 9.00
CA GLN A 81 -8.76 -3.48 8.56
C GLN A 81 -9.65 -2.37 7.97
N ARG A 82 -9.60 -1.15 8.54
CA ARG A 82 -10.31 0.01 7.98
C ARG A 82 -9.75 0.38 6.60
N LYS A 83 -8.42 0.35 6.44
CA LYS A 83 -7.74 0.54 5.14
C LYS A 83 -8.29 -0.40 4.07
N LEU A 84 -8.43 -1.69 4.38
CA LEU A 84 -8.95 -2.70 3.44
C LEU A 84 -10.41 -2.39 3.07
N LEU A 85 -11.28 -2.25 4.09
CA LEU A 85 -12.70 -1.95 3.89
C LEU A 85 -12.92 -0.71 3.04
N LEU A 86 -12.22 0.39 3.32
CA LEU A 86 -12.38 1.64 2.54
C LEU A 86 -11.87 1.48 1.10
N SER A 87 -10.79 0.72 0.88
CA SER A 87 -10.30 0.44 -0.48
C SER A 87 -11.33 -0.33 -1.31
N GLU A 88 -11.98 -1.32 -0.71
CA GLU A 88 -12.99 -2.15 -1.37
C GLU A 88 -14.29 -1.37 -1.58
N LEU A 89 -14.65 -0.49 -0.64
CA LEU A 89 -15.76 0.45 -0.79
C LEU A 89 -15.51 1.42 -1.95
N GLN A 90 -14.28 1.91 -2.16
CA GLN A 90 -13.91 2.71 -3.34
C GLN A 90 -14.21 1.97 -4.66
N LEU A 91 -13.83 0.69 -4.75
CA LEU A 91 -14.13 -0.14 -5.92
C LEU A 91 -15.64 -0.26 -6.15
N LEU A 92 -16.41 -0.59 -5.11
CA LEU A 92 -17.86 -0.79 -5.24
C LEU A 92 -18.59 0.50 -5.60
N ASN A 93 -18.22 1.63 -4.99
CA ASN A 93 -18.75 2.95 -5.37
C ASN A 93 -18.48 3.25 -6.84
N GLU A 94 -17.25 3.07 -7.30
CA GLU A 94 -16.87 3.32 -8.70
C GLU A 94 -17.65 2.40 -9.66
N ALA A 95 -17.65 1.10 -9.39
CA ALA A 95 -18.28 0.10 -10.24
C ALA A 95 -19.79 0.33 -10.36
N LEU A 96 -20.48 0.61 -9.24
CA LEU A 96 -21.92 0.88 -9.24
C LEU A 96 -22.26 2.26 -9.81
N THR A 97 -21.39 3.25 -9.67
CA THR A 97 -21.58 4.56 -10.34
C THR A 97 -21.51 4.39 -11.86
N LYS A 98 -20.56 3.61 -12.37
CA LYS A 98 -20.37 3.41 -13.81
C LYS A 98 -21.34 2.42 -14.44
N CYS A 99 -21.65 1.32 -13.75
CA CYS A 99 -22.52 0.26 -14.27
C CYS A 99 -23.98 0.41 -13.82
N GLY A 100 -24.28 1.34 -12.93
CA GLY A 100 -25.61 1.55 -12.34
C GLY A 100 -25.78 0.87 -10.98
N ALA A 101 -26.46 1.56 -10.06
CA ALA A 101 -26.63 1.15 -8.66
C ALA A 101 -27.37 -0.20 -8.47
N GLY A 102 -28.15 -0.64 -9.45
CA GLY A 102 -28.84 -1.94 -9.43
C GLY A 102 -28.02 -3.11 -9.95
N THR A 103 -26.80 -2.87 -10.44
CA THR A 103 -25.96 -3.91 -11.04
C THR A 103 -25.45 -4.87 -9.98
N LYS A 104 -25.58 -6.17 -10.26
CA LYS A 104 -25.10 -7.24 -9.38
C LYS A 104 -23.85 -7.85 -9.96
N PHE A 105 -22.78 -7.87 -9.17
CA PHE A 105 -21.51 -8.44 -9.58
C PHE A 105 -21.27 -9.81 -8.97
N THR A 106 -20.54 -10.64 -9.72
CA THR A 106 -19.75 -11.73 -9.14
C THR A 106 -18.40 -11.16 -8.72
N ILE A 107 -18.09 -11.18 -7.43
CA ILE A 107 -16.87 -10.63 -6.86
C ILE A 107 -15.92 -11.78 -6.54
N VAL A 108 -14.75 -11.79 -7.17
CA VAL A 108 -13.69 -12.75 -6.90
C VAL A 108 -12.58 -12.04 -6.12
N TYR A 109 -12.30 -12.49 -4.89
CA TYR A 109 -11.32 -11.87 -4.01
C TYR A 109 -10.22 -12.86 -3.63
N ALA A 110 -9.04 -12.68 -4.24
CA ALA A 110 -7.80 -13.41 -3.91
C ALA A 110 -7.02 -12.73 -2.78
N GLY A 111 -6.61 -13.49 -1.76
CA GLY A 111 -5.94 -12.94 -0.57
C GLY A 111 -6.92 -12.26 0.39
N SER A 112 -8.08 -12.87 0.60
CA SER A 112 -9.22 -12.28 1.32
C SER A 112 -9.31 -12.66 2.80
N ALA A 113 -8.52 -13.61 3.31
CA ALA A 113 -8.60 -14.03 4.70
C ALA A 113 -7.92 -13.03 5.66
N PRO A 114 -8.38 -12.93 6.93
CA PRO A 114 -9.52 -13.64 7.51
C PRO A 114 -10.89 -13.10 7.07
N GLY A 115 -10.93 -11.94 6.40
CA GLY A 115 -12.13 -11.43 5.74
C GLY A 115 -13.23 -10.89 6.65
N THR A 116 -13.00 -10.73 7.95
CA THR A 116 -14.03 -10.32 8.94
C THR A 116 -14.81 -9.08 8.54
N HIS A 117 -14.16 -8.08 7.94
CA HIS A 117 -14.78 -6.81 7.53
C HIS A 117 -15.71 -6.94 6.32
N LEU A 118 -15.61 -8.02 5.54
CA LEU A 118 -16.37 -8.22 4.30
C LEU A 118 -17.87 -8.41 4.56
N ARG A 119 -18.25 -8.93 5.74
CA ARG A 119 -19.65 -8.98 6.16
C ARG A 119 -20.28 -7.59 6.16
N PHE A 120 -19.60 -6.62 6.77
CA PHE A 120 -20.11 -5.25 6.83
C PHE A 120 -20.13 -4.60 5.45
N LEU A 121 -19.15 -4.92 4.60
CA LEU A 121 -19.14 -4.44 3.23
C LEU A 121 -20.36 -4.97 2.43
N ASP A 122 -20.72 -6.24 2.59
CA ASP A 122 -21.92 -6.82 1.98
C ASP A 122 -23.22 -6.20 2.52
N GLU A 123 -23.26 -5.84 3.82
CA GLU A 123 -24.39 -5.09 4.40
C GLU A 123 -24.56 -3.70 3.74
N LEU A 124 -23.46 -3.05 3.33
CA LEU A 124 -23.52 -1.77 2.61
C LEU A 124 -23.91 -1.92 1.14
N PHE A 125 -23.57 -3.03 0.51
CA PHE A 125 -23.78 -3.33 -0.91
C PHE A 125 -24.43 -4.70 -1.12
N PRO A 126 -25.71 -4.87 -0.73
CA PRO A 126 -26.35 -6.17 -0.75
C PRO A 126 -26.61 -6.66 -2.17
N GLY A 127 -26.57 -7.99 -2.34
CA GLY A 127 -27.01 -8.66 -3.57
C GLY A 127 -25.88 -9.06 -4.53
N HIS A 128 -24.62 -8.88 -4.15
CA HIS A 128 -23.47 -9.44 -4.85
C HIS A 128 -23.19 -10.89 -4.42
N SER A 129 -22.55 -11.67 -5.30
CA SER A 129 -22.01 -12.98 -4.97
C SER A 129 -20.51 -12.87 -4.72
N TRP A 130 -20.05 -13.36 -3.58
CA TRP A 130 -18.67 -13.27 -3.13
C TRP A 130 -17.99 -14.62 -3.23
N HIS A 131 -16.84 -14.66 -3.91
CA HIS A 131 -15.93 -15.79 -3.93
C HIS A 131 -14.63 -15.36 -3.27
N LEU A 132 -14.42 -15.84 -2.05
CA LEU A 132 -13.28 -15.49 -1.22
C LEU A 132 -12.27 -16.65 -1.25
N ILE A 133 -11.08 -16.38 -1.76
CA ILE A 133 -10.02 -17.39 -1.94
C ILE A 133 -8.76 -16.94 -1.21
N ASP A 134 -8.29 -17.76 -0.28
CA ASP A 134 -7.08 -17.51 0.49
C ASP A 134 -6.57 -18.82 1.12
N PRO A 135 -5.25 -19.10 1.12
CA PRO A 135 -4.72 -20.29 1.78
C PRO A 135 -4.88 -20.28 3.31
N ILE A 136 -5.06 -19.12 3.93
CA ILE A 136 -5.21 -18.96 5.38
C ILE A 136 -6.70 -19.05 5.77
N ALA A 137 -6.96 -19.49 7.01
CA ALA A 137 -8.30 -19.65 7.56
C ALA A 137 -9.12 -18.34 7.57
N PHE A 138 -10.39 -18.46 7.16
CA PHE A 138 -11.38 -17.39 7.24
C PHE A 138 -12.00 -17.28 8.63
N ASP A 139 -12.54 -16.10 8.94
CA ASP A 139 -13.42 -15.90 10.10
C ASP A 139 -14.81 -16.49 9.82
N THR A 140 -14.94 -17.79 10.05
CA THR A 140 -16.18 -18.54 9.78
C THR A 140 -17.33 -18.12 10.69
N ALA A 141 -17.06 -17.55 11.87
CA ALA A 141 -18.10 -17.00 12.73
C ALA A 141 -18.75 -15.77 12.10
N ALA A 142 -17.95 -14.90 11.47
CA ALA A 142 -18.46 -13.73 10.76
C ALA A 142 -19.12 -14.08 9.42
N LEU A 143 -18.50 -14.99 8.64
CA LEU A 143 -18.80 -15.18 7.22
C LEU A 143 -19.58 -16.47 6.89
N GLY A 144 -19.47 -17.53 7.71
CA GLY A 144 -19.92 -18.87 7.33
C GLY A 144 -21.43 -19.05 7.20
N SER A 145 -22.23 -18.11 7.72
CA SER A 145 -23.70 -18.11 7.59
C SER A 145 -24.21 -17.36 6.35
N LEU A 146 -23.34 -16.66 5.62
CA LEU A 146 -23.71 -15.85 4.47
C LEU A 146 -23.80 -16.72 3.22
N CYS A 147 -25.01 -16.96 2.71
CA CYS A 147 -25.24 -17.85 1.57
C CYS A 147 -24.72 -17.31 0.24
N ASN A 148 -24.50 -16.00 0.15
CA ASN A 148 -23.87 -15.33 -0.99
C ASN A 148 -22.34 -15.36 -0.93
N PHE A 149 -21.73 -15.93 0.12
CA PHE A 149 -20.28 -16.08 0.27
C PHE A 149 -19.86 -17.52 0.01
N THR A 150 -18.90 -17.70 -0.90
CA THR A 150 -18.20 -18.97 -1.12
C THR A 150 -16.77 -18.81 -0.60
N LEU A 151 -16.41 -19.58 0.43
CA LEU A 151 -15.09 -19.54 1.06
C LEU A 151 -14.23 -20.70 0.54
N ARG A 152 -13.02 -20.43 0.03
CA ARG A 152 -12.09 -21.44 -0.51
C ARG A 152 -10.71 -21.29 0.14
N ASN A 153 -10.33 -22.27 0.97
CA ASN A 153 -9.03 -22.27 1.65
C ASN A 153 -7.91 -22.83 0.78
N GLU A 154 -7.51 -22.08 -0.24
CA GLU A 154 -6.51 -22.49 -1.22
C GLU A 154 -5.77 -21.29 -1.83
N TYR A 155 -4.67 -21.55 -2.53
CA TYR A 155 -4.00 -20.52 -3.33
C TYR A 155 -4.82 -20.18 -4.57
N PHE A 156 -4.92 -18.89 -4.89
CA PHE A 156 -5.46 -18.45 -6.17
C PHE A 156 -4.43 -18.68 -7.28
N THR A 157 -4.83 -19.33 -8.37
CA THR A 157 -3.94 -19.68 -9.50
C THR A 157 -4.58 -19.31 -10.83
N CYS A 158 -3.82 -19.40 -11.94
CA CYS A 158 -4.41 -19.25 -13.28
C CYS A 158 -5.47 -20.33 -13.58
N GLY A 159 -5.36 -21.52 -12.96
CA GLY A 159 -6.40 -22.55 -13.02
C GLY A 159 -7.69 -22.09 -12.35
N THR A 160 -7.57 -21.54 -11.12
CA THR A 160 -8.70 -20.92 -10.41
C THR A 160 -9.33 -19.78 -11.22
N ALA A 161 -8.52 -18.92 -11.83
CA ALA A 161 -9.02 -17.86 -12.70
C ALA A 161 -9.80 -18.43 -13.91
N SER A 162 -9.27 -19.48 -14.55
CA SER A 162 -9.91 -20.14 -15.69
C SER A 162 -11.24 -20.80 -15.31
N GLU A 163 -11.32 -21.39 -14.11
CA GLU A 163 -12.57 -21.93 -13.56
C GLU A 163 -13.65 -20.85 -13.44
N PHE A 164 -13.30 -19.65 -12.92
CA PHE A 164 -14.25 -18.53 -12.83
C PHE A 164 -14.70 -18.02 -14.19
N VAL A 165 -13.82 -18.02 -15.19
CA VAL A 165 -14.18 -17.67 -16.58
C VAL A 165 -15.18 -18.69 -17.15
N ALA A 166 -14.93 -19.98 -16.97
CA ALA A 166 -15.84 -21.03 -17.40
C ALA A 166 -17.21 -20.92 -16.70
N ARG A 167 -17.22 -20.67 -15.39
CA ARG A 167 -18.45 -20.48 -14.61
C ARG A 167 -19.24 -19.26 -15.10
N ARG A 168 -18.56 -18.12 -15.28
CA ARG A 168 -19.15 -16.88 -15.81
C ARG A 168 -19.86 -17.12 -17.15
N MET A 169 -19.29 -17.96 -18.02
CA MET A 169 -19.94 -18.34 -19.29
C MET A 169 -21.20 -19.20 -19.09
N ALA A 170 -21.17 -20.15 -18.17
CA ALA A 170 -22.33 -20.98 -17.85
C ALA A 170 -23.47 -20.11 -17.30
N ASP A 171 -23.16 -19.21 -16.36
CA ASP A 171 -24.11 -18.27 -15.76
C ASP A 171 -24.69 -17.29 -16.79
N ALA A 172 -23.90 -16.92 -17.80
CA ALA A 172 -24.33 -16.10 -18.94
C ALA A 172 -25.15 -16.87 -20.01
N GLY A 173 -25.55 -18.13 -19.73
CA GLY A 173 -26.39 -18.95 -20.59
C GLY A 173 -25.64 -19.71 -21.69
N ALA A 174 -24.33 -19.90 -21.57
CA ALA A 174 -23.50 -20.63 -22.53
C ALA A 174 -22.79 -21.86 -21.93
N PRO A 175 -23.52 -22.84 -21.32
CA PRO A 175 -22.92 -23.98 -20.64
C PRO A 175 -22.12 -24.92 -21.56
N ALA A 176 -22.47 -25.00 -22.85
CA ALA A 176 -21.68 -25.78 -23.82
C ALA A 176 -20.31 -25.14 -24.07
N LEU A 177 -20.26 -23.82 -24.21
CA LEU A 177 -19.02 -23.06 -24.38
C LEU A 177 -18.16 -23.15 -23.12
N SER A 178 -18.77 -23.04 -21.94
CA SER A 178 -18.13 -23.26 -20.65
C SER A 178 -17.39 -24.61 -20.59
N ARG A 179 -18.05 -25.71 -20.97
CA ARG A 179 -17.41 -27.05 -21.00
C ARG A 179 -16.24 -27.13 -21.98
N VAL A 180 -16.38 -26.56 -23.18
CA VAL A 180 -15.30 -26.52 -24.17
C VAL A 180 -14.12 -25.72 -23.63
N PHE A 181 -14.39 -24.56 -23.02
CA PHE A 181 -13.36 -23.73 -22.40
C PHE A 181 -12.63 -24.48 -21.28
N SER A 182 -13.36 -25.09 -20.34
CA SER A 182 -12.78 -25.91 -19.27
C SER A 182 -11.89 -27.02 -19.81
N TYR A 183 -12.35 -27.76 -20.81
CA TYR A 183 -11.55 -28.82 -21.44
C TYR A 183 -10.24 -28.28 -22.02
N CYS A 184 -10.29 -27.15 -22.73
CA CYS A 184 -9.08 -26.52 -23.28
C CYS A 184 -8.12 -26.06 -22.18
N THR A 185 -8.62 -25.51 -21.07
CA THR A 185 -7.77 -25.03 -19.97
C THR A 185 -7.25 -26.13 -19.06
N ASP A 186 -7.98 -27.24 -18.90
CA ASP A 186 -7.56 -28.39 -18.10
C ASP A 186 -6.41 -29.16 -18.77
N LEU A 187 -6.43 -29.26 -20.11
CA LEU A 187 -5.31 -29.79 -20.90
C LEU A 187 -4.03 -28.94 -20.70
N ASP A 188 -4.20 -27.62 -20.67
CA ASP A 188 -3.13 -26.65 -20.45
C ASP A 188 -2.61 -26.76 -18.99
N ALA A 189 -3.49 -26.97 -18.01
CA ALA A 189 -3.14 -27.17 -16.61
C ALA A 189 -2.41 -28.51 -16.36
N THR A 190 -2.83 -29.60 -17.01
CA THR A 190 -2.12 -30.90 -16.93
C THR A 190 -0.76 -30.88 -17.62
N ALA A 191 -0.59 -30.09 -18.69
CA ALA A 191 0.72 -29.85 -19.30
C ALA A 191 1.65 -29.01 -18.40
N ARG A 192 1.09 -28.11 -17.57
CA ARG A 192 1.82 -27.22 -16.65
C ARG A 192 2.00 -27.76 -15.23
N GLN A 193 1.41 -28.91 -14.88
CA GLN A 193 1.56 -29.62 -13.60
C GLN A 193 2.96 -30.24 -13.36
N ARG A 194 4.05 -29.58 -13.79
CA ARG A 194 5.34 -29.77 -13.12
C ARG A 194 5.25 -29.04 -11.76
N PRO A 195 5.60 -29.69 -10.65
CA PRO A 195 5.21 -29.23 -9.33
C PRO A 195 5.76 -27.83 -9.04
N MET A 196 4.87 -26.87 -8.76
CA MET A 196 5.16 -25.61 -8.05
C MET A 196 5.49 -25.93 -6.58
N LYS A 197 6.49 -26.78 -6.31
CA LYS A 197 6.90 -27.16 -4.96
C LYS A 197 8.06 -26.37 -4.40
N ASP A 198 8.74 -25.57 -5.22
CA ASP A 198 9.89 -24.80 -4.77
C ASP A 198 9.64 -23.31 -4.99
N SER A 199 9.39 -22.60 -3.89
CA SER A 199 9.43 -21.13 -3.80
C SER A 199 10.76 -20.57 -4.33
N ALA A 200 11.80 -21.42 -4.44
CA ALA A 200 13.10 -21.11 -5.02
C ALA A 200 13.10 -21.00 -6.56
N ASN A 201 12.16 -21.64 -7.27
CA ASN A 201 12.15 -21.66 -8.75
C ASN A 201 11.38 -20.50 -9.39
N LEU A 202 10.82 -19.58 -8.60
CA LEU A 202 10.37 -18.28 -9.13
C LEU A 202 11.54 -17.39 -9.58
N ILE A 203 12.76 -17.71 -9.11
CA ILE A 203 13.95 -16.86 -9.20
C ILE A 203 14.75 -17.09 -10.48
N GLU A 204 14.79 -18.29 -11.06
CA GLU A 204 15.59 -18.55 -12.27
C GLU A 204 14.89 -18.19 -13.60
N GLY A 205 13.57 -18.01 -13.60
CA GLY A 205 12.83 -17.72 -14.83
C GLY A 205 12.88 -16.27 -15.33
N VAL A 206 13.30 -15.32 -14.48
CA VAL A 206 13.25 -13.88 -14.82
C VAL A 206 14.51 -13.42 -15.57
N GLU A 207 15.64 -14.12 -15.42
CA GLU A 207 16.91 -13.71 -16.05
C GLU A 207 17.16 -14.31 -17.44
N ALA A 208 16.33 -15.24 -17.93
CA ALA A 208 16.65 -16.04 -19.13
C ALA A 208 15.83 -15.74 -20.39
N THR A 209 14.79 -14.92 -20.35
CA THR A 209 14.01 -14.61 -21.56
C THR A 209 13.77 -13.11 -21.70
N GLY A 210 14.73 -12.43 -22.34
CA GLY A 210 14.40 -11.24 -23.10
C GLY A 210 13.53 -11.65 -24.28
N GLU A 211 12.25 -11.89 -24.06
CA GLU A 211 11.22 -11.93 -25.08
C GLU A 211 9.83 -11.94 -24.42
N THR A 212 8.97 -11.10 -24.95
CA THR A 212 7.58 -10.89 -24.59
C THR A 212 6.74 -12.15 -24.79
N ALA A 213 6.82 -13.12 -23.89
CA ALA A 213 5.80 -14.15 -23.80
C ALA A 213 4.60 -13.54 -23.06
N THR A 214 3.75 -12.80 -23.80
CA THR A 214 2.35 -12.69 -23.39
C THR A 214 1.83 -14.10 -23.17
N PRO A 215 1.17 -14.40 -22.05
CA PRO A 215 0.36 -15.61 -21.96
C PRO A 215 -0.89 -15.35 -22.79
N GLN A 216 -0.72 -15.31 -24.11
CA GLN A 216 -1.80 -15.74 -24.97
C GLN A 216 -1.95 -17.22 -24.65
N SER A 217 -2.97 -17.51 -23.85
CA SER A 217 -3.48 -18.84 -23.65
C SER A 217 -3.45 -19.61 -24.97
N GLU A 218 -3.06 -20.88 -24.94
CA GLU A 218 -3.20 -21.78 -26.10
C GLU A 218 -4.68 -22.02 -26.49
N ILE A 219 -5.61 -21.32 -25.82
CA ILE A 219 -7.01 -21.22 -26.20
C ILE A 219 -7.10 -20.57 -27.59
N PRO A 220 -7.74 -21.23 -28.56
CA PRO A 220 -7.91 -20.69 -29.91
C PRO A 220 -8.49 -19.28 -29.88
N ALA A 221 -7.95 -18.36 -30.70
CA ALA A 221 -8.34 -16.95 -30.69
C ALA A 221 -9.87 -16.72 -30.80
N GLY A 222 -10.56 -17.56 -31.60
CA GLY A 222 -12.02 -17.53 -31.70
C GLY A 222 -12.75 -17.88 -30.40
N LEU A 223 -12.24 -18.87 -29.64
CA LEU A 223 -12.77 -19.23 -28.34
C LEU A 223 -12.51 -18.12 -27.30
N GLY A 224 -11.35 -17.46 -27.38
CA GLY A 224 -11.06 -16.28 -26.57
C GLY A 224 -12.01 -15.11 -26.84
N LEU A 225 -12.35 -14.86 -28.10
CA LEU A 225 -13.34 -13.83 -28.46
C LEU A 225 -14.75 -14.19 -27.97
N LEU A 226 -15.19 -15.43 -28.18
CA LEU A 226 -16.49 -15.91 -27.72
C LEU A 226 -16.61 -15.83 -26.19
N SER A 227 -15.55 -16.19 -25.47
CA SER A 227 -15.43 -16.02 -24.02
C SER A 227 -15.73 -14.58 -23.61
N ARG A 228 -15.07 -13.60 -24.23
CA ARG A 228 -15.27 -12.17 -23.92
C ARG A 228 -16.69 -11.69 -24.18
N VAL A 229 -17.26 -12.05 -25.34
CA VAL A 229 -18.63 -11.64 -25.71
C VAL A 229 -19.65 -12.20 -24.71
N VAL A 230 -19.48 -13.45 -24.29
CA VAL A 230 -20.37 -14.07 -23.30
C VAL A 230 -20.14 -13.46 -21.91
N ALA A 231 -18.88 -13.25 -21.52
CA ALA A 231 -18.50 -12.67 -20.23
C ALA A 231 -19.09 -11.27 -20.01
N ALA A 232 -19.22 -10.45 -21.07
CA ALA A 232 -19.85 -9.13 -21.00
C ALA A 232 -21.31 -9.15 -20.49
N ARG A 233 -21.99 -10.31 -20.50
CA ARG A 233 -23.36 -10.47 -19.99
C ARG A 233 -23.45 -10.73 -18.48
N SER A 234 -22.33 -11.04 -17.84
CA SER A 234 -22.27 -11.35 -16.41
C SER A 234 -21.14 -10.50 -15.80
N PRO A 235 -21.41 -9.34 -15.21
CA PRO A 235 -20.37 -8.43 -14.76
C PRO A 235 -19.61 -9.01 -13.55
N MET A 236 -18.30 -8.81 -13.53
CA MET A 236 -17.39 -9.38 -12.54
C MET A 236 -16.46 -8.31 -11.98
N LEU A 237 -16.24 -8.35 -10.67
CA LEU A 237 -15.21 -7.57 -10.01
C LEU A 237 -14.11 -8.50 -9.53
N PHE A 238 -12.86 -8.06 -9.64
CA PHE A 238 -11.71 -8.79 -9.11
C PHE A 238 -11.00 -7.95 -8.05
N ILE A 239 -10.74 -8.53 -6.89
CA ILE A 239 -9.98 -7.89 -5.82
C ILE A 239 -8.79 -8.78 -5.49
N CYS A 240 -7.61 -8.19 -5.37
CA CYS A 240 -6.42 -8.95 -5.04
C CYS A 240 -5.56 -8.26 -3.97
N ASP A 241 -5.40 -8.92 -2.81
CA ASP A 241 -4.52 -8.48 -1.72
C ASP A 241 -3.49 -9.55 -1.32
N ILE A 242 -3.09 -10.41 -2.27
CA ILE A 242 -2.08 -11.46 -2.03
C ILE A 242 -0.75 -10.88 -1.52
N ARG A 243 -0.03 -11.71 -0.76
CA ARG A 243 1.32 -11.42 -0.25
C ARG A 243 2.12 -12.71 -0.15
N SER A 244 2.90 -13.06 -1.18
CA SER A 244 3.77 -14.24 -1.12
C SER A 244 4.97 -14.02 -0.19
N GLY A 245 5.56 -12.81 -0.19
CA GLY A 245 6.73 -12.46 0.63
C GLY A 245 6.47 -12.20 2.12
N SER A 246 5.29 -12.55 2.65
CA SER A 246 4.95 -12.37 4.08
C SER A 246 5.04 -13.66 4.89
N VAL A 247 5.14 -14.82 4.22
CA VAL A 247 5.17 -16.14 4.87
C VAL A 247 6.63 -16.59 5.04
N SER A 248 7.31 -15.94 5.98
CA SER A 248 8.29 -16.57 6.88
C SER A 248 8.69 -15.58 7.97
N GLN A 249 7.97 -15.65 9.08
CA GLN A 249 8.65 -15.70 10.37
C GLN A 249 9.56 -16.95 10.34
N LEU A 250 10.73 -16.82 9.73
CA LEU A 250 11.89 -17.57 10.21
C LEU A 250 12.37 -16.75 11.40
N GLU A 251 12.16 -17.35 12.56
CA GLU A 251 12.41 -16.82 13.89
C GLU A 251 13.77 -16.13 13.95
N ASP A 252 13.78 -14.93 14.55
CA ASP A 252 14.99 -14.25 15.04
C ASP A 252 15.54 -15.01 16.27
N GLU A 253 15.68 -16.32 16.19
CA GLU A 253 16.32 -17.12 17.24
C GLU A 253 17.71 -17.53 16.78
N ASN A 254 18.70 -16.88 17.39
CA ASN A 254 20.05 -17.36 17.62
C ASN A 254 20.64 -18.28 16.55
N ASP A 255 21.46 -17.71 15.66
CA ASP A 255 22.72 -18.40 15.43
C ASP A 255 23.86 -17.43 15.13
N GLY A 256 24.86 -17.47 16.00
CA GLY A 256 26.19 -16.93 15.76
C GLY A 256 26.96 -17.87 14.84
N GLY A 257 26.38 -18.22 13.68
CA GLY A 257 26.92 -19.18 12.72
C GLY A 257 26.90 -18.62 11.31
N ASP A 258 28.10 -18.40 10.76
CA ASP A 258 28.46 -18.33 9.34
C ASP A 258 27.43 -17.71 8.38
N ALA A 259 27.41 -16.37 8.35
CA ALA A 259 26.73 -15.53 7.37
C ALA A 259 27.38 -15.56 5.97
N ALA A 260 27.61 -16.75 5.42
CA ALA A 260 28.27 -16.94 4.12
C ALA A 260 27.47 -17.77 3.09
N ALA A 261 26.25 -18.21 3.39
CA ALA A 261 25.54 -19.17 2.53
C ALA A 261 24.07 -18.84 2.19
N SER A 262 23.68 -17.57 2.12
CA SER A 262 22.58 -17.13 1.25
C SER A 262 23.04 -15.92 0.43
N PRO A 263 23.12 -16.01 -0.92
CA PRO A 263 23.76 -15.00 -1.75
C PRO A 263 22.91 -13.72 -1.95
N THR A 264 21.66 -13.69 -1.47
CA THR A 264 20.74 -12.56 -1.65
C THR A 264 20.34 -11.92 -0.33
N PHE A 265 20.54 -10.61 -0.22
CA PHE A 265 20.09 -9.80 0.89
C PHE A 265 18.56 -9.85 1.00
N ARG A 266 18.01 -10.06 2.22
CA ARG A 266 16.55 -10.16 2.49
C ARG A 266 15.72 -9.04 1.85
N GLY A 267 16.27 -7.82 1.75
CA GLY A 267 15.60 -6.72 1.06
C GLY A 267 15.42 -6.95 -0.44
N VAL A 268 16.42 -7.55 -1.10
CA VAL A 268 16.34 -7.92 -2.53
C VAL A 268 15.28 -9.00 -2.74
N GLU A 269 15.29 -10.05 -1.92
CA GLU A 269 14.29 -11.14 -2.00
C GLU A 269 12.86 -10.62 -1.82
N PHE A 270 12.67 -9.69 -0.88
CA PHE A 270 11.37 -9.05 -0.68
C PHE A 270 10.89 -8.28 -1.92
N GLU A 271 11.74 -7.50 -2.58
CA GLU A 271 11.37 -6.80 -3.81
C GLU A 271 11.05 -7.78 -4.97
N ARG A 272 11.78 -8.90 -5.06
CA ARG A 272 11.46 -9.96 -6.03
C ARG A 272 10.09 -10.60 -5.79
N HIS A 273 9.71 -10.83 -4.54
CA HIS A 273 8.36 -11.30 -4.20
C HIS A 273 7.28 -10.28 -4.58
N VAL A 274 7.57 -8.98 -4.45
CA VAL A 274 6.64 -7.92 -4.85
C VAL A 274 6.42 -7.95 -6.37
N GLU A 275 7.49 -8.08 -7.16
CA GLU A 275 7.40 -8.23 -8.61
C GLU A 275 6.59 -9.48 -9.01
N ALA A 276 6.85 -10.60 -8.34
CA ALA A 276 6.12 -11.84 -8.55
C ALA A 276 4.62 -11.72 -8.26
N ASP A 277 4.26 -11.12 -7.13
CA ASP A 277 2.87 -10.88 -6.74
C ASP A 277 2.19 -9.93 -7.74
N MET A 278 2.89 -8.89 -8.20
CA MET A 278 2.38 -8.02 -9.25
C MET A 278 2.14 -8.79 -10.54
N HIS A 279 3.13 -9.54 -11.01
CA HIS A 279 3.02 -10.32 -12.24
C HIS A 279 1.83 -11.29 -12.20
N ALA A 280 1.67 -12.05 -11.11
CA ALA A 280 0.53 -12.95 -10.91
C ALA A 280 -0.81 -12.20 -10.98
N GLN A 281 -0.94 -11.07 -10.29
CA GLN A 281 -2.12 -10.20 -10.37
C GLN A 281 -2.44 -9.77 -11.80
N MET A 282 -1.45 -9.34 -12.57
CA MET A 282 -1.63 -8.94 -13.97
C MET A 282 -2.16 -10.09 -14.83
N LEU A 283 -1.56 -11.28 -14.68
CA LEU A 283 -2.03 -12.47 -15.38
C LEU A 283 -3.49 -12.77 -15.05
N TRP A 284 -3.87 -12.73 -13.78
CA TRP A 284 -5.23 -13.04 -13.35
C TRP A 284 -6.25 -12.04 -13.91
N VAL A 285 -5.93 -10.75 -13.96
CA VAL A 285 -6.81 -9.78 -14.65
C VAL A 285 -6.95 -10.11 -16.14
N GLU A 286 -5.86 -10.48 -16.80
CA GLU A 286 -5.88 -10.86 -18.21
C GLU A 286 -6.72 -12.11 -18.48
N TYR A 287 -6.69 -13.10 -17.58
CA TYR A 287 -7.56 -14.28 -17.65
C TYR A 287 -9.02 -13.94 -17.35
N LEU A 288 -9.28 -13.29 -16.21
CA LEU A 288 -10.64 -13.03 -15.71
C LEU A 288 -11.42 -12.03 -16.56
N GLN A 289 -10.71 -11.07 -17.19
CA GLN A 289 -11.30 -9.92 -17.87
C GLN A 289 -12.45 -9.29 -17.04
N PRO A 290 -12.17 -8.88 -15.79
CA PRO A 290 -13.20 -8.30 -14.93
C PRO A 290 -13.63 -6.93 -15.45
N THR A 291 -14.84 -6.51 -15.10
CA THR A 291 -15.34 -5.16 -15.38
C THR A 291 -14.46 -4.10 -14.70
N PHE A 292 -14.10 -4.37 -13.44
CA PHE A 292 -13.05 -3.63 -12.73
C PHE A 292 -12.22 -4.59 -11.88
N ALA A 293 -10.93 -4.29 -11.74
CA ALA A 293 -10.04 -4.93 -10.78
C ALA A 293 -9.46 -3.91 -9.80
N LEU A 294 -9.40 -4.27 -8.52
CA LEU A 294 -8.69 -3.53 -7.49
C LEU A 294 -7.49 -4.35 -7.01
N LEU A 295 -6.30 -3.91 -7.42
CA LEU A 295 -5.06 -4.65 -7.18
C LEU A 295 -4.24 -4.00 -6.08
N LYS A 296 -3.57 -4.83 -5.29
CA LYS A 296 -2.48 -4.37 -4.42
C LYS A 296 -1.31 -3.91 -5.27
N PHE A 297 -1.05 -2.60 -5.25
CA PHE A 297 -0.06 -1.98 -6.12
C PHE A 297 1.09 -1.40 -5.31
N ARG A 298 2.29 -1.90 -5.58
CA ARG A 298 3.53 -1.37 -5.01
C ARG A 298 4.65 -1.69 -5.99
N LEU A 299 5.18 -0.68 -6.65
CA LEU A 299 6.38 -0.86 -7.46
C LEU A 299 7.57 -1.24 -6.58
N PRO A 300 8.44 -2.13 -7.06
CA PRO A 300 9.65 -2.49 -6.34
C PRO A 300 10.55 -1.26 -6.19
N TYR A 301 11.24 -1.17 -5.06
CA TYR A 301 12.24 -0.11 -4.88
C TYR A 301 13.37 -0.26 -5.89
N MET A 302 13.96 0.86 -6.32
CA MET A 302 15.15 0.85 -7.18
C MET A 302 16.40 0.45 -6.39
N GLU A 303 16.47 0.87 -5.13
CA GLU A 303 17.64 0.72 -4.27
C GLU A 303 17.18 0.34 -2.85
N VAL A 304 17.87 -0.63 -2.23
CA VAL A 304 17.67 -1.01 -0.83
C VAL A 304 18.97 -0.85 -0.05
N TYR A 305 18.86 -0.38 1.20
CA TYR A 305 20.03 -0.21 2.06
C TYR A 305 20.43 -1.53 2.72
N HIS A 306 21.66 -1.96 2.50
CA HIS A 306 22.23 -3.15 3.12
C HIS A 306 22.73 -2.82 4.54
N PRO A 307 22.19 -3.44 5.60
CA PRO A 307 22.47 -3.05 6.98
C PRO A 307 23.91 -3.35 7.42
N ILE A 308 24.52 -4.41 6.88
CA ILE A 308 25.89 -4.84 7.24
C ILE A 308 26.94 -4.03 6.48
N THR A 309 26.94 -4.08 5.14
CA THR A 309 27.89 -3.33 4.30
C THR A 309 27.68 -1.82 4.33
N LYS A 310 26.47 -1.35 4.72
CA LYS A 310 26.07 0.07 4.72
C LYS A 310 26.02 0.70 3.34
N GLU A 311 25.86 -0.11 2.30
CA GLU A 311 25.79 0.31 0.91
C GLU A 311 24.35 0.24 0.37
N LEU A 312 24.08 0.98 -0.71
CA LEU A 312 22.84 0.85 -1.48
C LEU A 312 23.01 -0.28 -2.50
N VAL A 313 22.05 -1.19 -2.52
CA VAL A 313 21.99 -2.32 -3.45
C VAL A 313 20.85 -2.08 -4.41
N TYR A 314 21.13 -2.11 -5.71
CA TYR A 314 20.09 -2.01 -6.73
C TYR A 314 19.26 -3.29 -6.74
N THR A 315 17.95 -3.13 -6.63
CA THR A 315 16.99 -4.24 -6.54
C THR A 315 16.25 -4.52 -7.83
N HIS A 316 16.24 -3.56 -8.74
CA HIS A 316 15.54 -3.68 -10.02
C HIS A 316 16.51 -3.32 -11.16
N PRO A 317 16.70 -4.20 -12.16
CA PRO A 317 17.65 -3.97 -13.26
C PRO A 317 17.19 -2.88 -14.23
N HIS A 318 15.89 -2.58 -14.26
CA HIS A 318 15.29 -1.56 -15.12
C HIS A 318 14.75 -0.37 -14.31
N ALA A 319 14.72 0.84 -14.87
CA ALA A 319 14.13 1.99 -14.19
C ALA A 319 12.59 1.95 -14.17
N THR A 320 12.00 1.07 -14.98
CA THR A 320 10.55 0.97 -15.17
C THR A 320 10.03 -0.45 -14.96
N THR A 321 8.77 -0.55 -14.52
CA THR A 321 8.02 -1.81 -14.42
C THR A 321 6.84 -1.78 -15.39
N LYS A 322 6.77 -2.75 -16.31
CA LYS A 322 5.65 -2.91 -17.24
C LYS A 322 4.48 -3.57 -16.55
N TYR A 323 3.35 -2.87 -16.43
CA TYR A 323 2.17 -3.34 -15.69
C TYR A 323 0.86 -2.85 -16.29
N LEU A 324 -0.29 -3.29 -15.76
CA LEU A 324 -1.62 -2.84 -16.21
C LEU A 324 -1.79 -1.32 -15.99
N ARG A 325 -2.38 -0.62 -16.96
CA ARG A 325 -2.82 0.77 -16.79
C ARG A 325 -4.00 0.82 -15.84
N GLY A 326 -3.99 1.76 -14.90
CA GLY A 326 -5.11 2.01 -14.01
C GLY A 326 -4.95 3.31 -13.25
N ARG A 327 -5.99 3.68 -12.50
CA ARG A 327 -5.94 4.80 -11.54
C ARG A 327 -5.27 4.32 -10.26
N VAL A 328 -4.20 4.99 -9.85
CA VAL A 328 -3.49 4.67 -8.61
C VAL A 328 -4.16 5.41 -7.47
N LEU A 329 -4.95 4.71 -6.68
CA LEU A 329 -5.68 5.27 -5.54
C LEU A 329 -4.77 5.37 -4.32
N LEU A 330 -4.75 6.55 -3.71
CA LEU A 330 -4.05 6.82 -2.46
C LEU A 330 -4.72 6.09 -1.29
N PRO A 331 -3.94 5.39 -0.45
CA PRO A 331 -4.51 4.51 0.57
C PRO A 331 -4.88 5.27 1.86
N ILE A 332 -6.13 5.13 2.30
CA ILE A 332 -6.63 5.71 3.55
C ILE A 332 -6.23 4.85 4.75
N TRP A 333 -5.71 5.45 5.83
CA TRP A 333 -5.25 4.80 7.06
C TRP A 333 -4.12 3.77 6.87
N THR A 334 -3.28 3.96 5.84
CA THR A 334 -2.14 3.09 5.57
C THR A 334 -0.96 3.27 6.55
N ARG A 335 0.09 2.47 6.40
CA ARG A 335 1.32 2.63 7.20
C ARG A 335 2.04 3.94 6.80
N PRO A 336 2.65 4.69 7.76
CA PRO A 336 3.19 6.03 7.50
C PRO A 336 4.32 6.17 6.48
N THR A 337 4.90 5.07 6.00
CA THR A 337 5.99 5.07 5.00
C THR A 337 5.70 4.06 3.89
N SER A 338 4.43 3.68 3.70
CA SER A 338 4.05 2.68 2.71
C SER A 338 4.10 3.27 1.31
N THR A 339 4.69 2.54 0.37
CA THR A 339 4.52 2.75 -1.07
C THR A 339 3.45 1.84 -1.68
N GLU A 340 2.75 1.07 -0.85
CA GLU A 340 1.57 0.30 -1.25
C GLU A 340 0.36 1.22 -1.41
N CYS A 341 -0.16 1.29 -2.63
CA CYS A 341 -1.41 1.91 -3.04
C CYS A 341 -2.38 0.83 -3.55
N ARG A 342 -3.54 1.25 -4.06
CA ARG A 342 -4.45 0.38 -4.83
C ARG A 342 -4.49 0.80 -6.28
N LEU A 343 -4.38 -0.13 -7.21
CA LEU A 343 -4.54 0.15 -8.63
C LEU A 343 -5.94 -0.29 -9.05
N LEU A 344 -6.77 0.67 -9.44
CA LEU A 344 -8.07 0.44 -10.04
C LEU A 344 -7.90 0.30 -11.56
N VAL A 345 -8.14 -0.90 -12.06
CA VAL A 345 -7.98 -1.27 -13.48
C VAL A 345 -9.36 -1.49 -14.08
N GLU A 346 -9.61 -0.89 -15.25
CA GLU A 346 -10.84 -1.11 -16.01
C GLU A 346 -10.71 -2.28 -16.97
N GLU A 347 -11.85 -2.81 -17.41
CA GLU A 347 -11.91 -3.86 -18.43
C GLU A 347 -11.07 -3.51 -19.67
N GLY A 348 -10.24 -4.46 -20.12
CA GLY A 348 -9.43 -4.29 -21.32
C GLY A 348 -8.28 -3.29 -21.20
N ALA A 349 -7.93 -2.84 -19.99
CA ALA A 349 -6.82 -1.91 -19.80
C ALA A 349 -5.50 -2.46 -20.38
N PRO A 350 -4.76 -1.66 -21.18
CA PRO A 350 -3.51 -2.10 -21.76
C PRO A 350 -2.38 -2.09 -20.72
N ARG A 351 -1.26 -2.74 -21.05
CA ARG A 351 -0.02 -2.61 -20.28
C ARG A 351 0.70 -1.30 -20.59
N VAL A 352 1.30 -0.67 -19.58
CA VAL A 352 2.13 0.55 -19.66
C VAL A 352 3.40 0.38 -18.85
N GLU A 353 4.38 1.24 -19.08
CA GLU A 353 5.57 1.33 -18.26
C GLU A 353 5.37 2.36 -17.16
N TYR A 354 5.59 1.96 -15.91
CA TYR A 354 5.62 2.85 -14.76
C TYR A 354 7.06 3.19 -14.41
N ASP A 355 7.35 4.45 -14.09
CA ASP A 355 8.64 4.89 -13.55
C ASP A 355 8.69 4.62 -12.05
N ASN A 356 9.55 3.68 -11.65
CA ASN A 356 9.63 3.20 -10.26
C ASN A 356 10.14 4.28 -9.32
N ARG A 357 11.11 5.09 -9.77
CA ARG A 357 11.70 6.17 -8.97
C ARG A 357 10.69 7.30 -8.80
N ARG A 358 10.02 7.71 -9.87
CA ARG A 358 8.97 8.74 -9.80
C ARG A 358 7.85 8.32 -8.84
N TYR A 359 7.37 7.08 -8.98
CA TYR A 359 6.33 6.55 -8.10
C TYR A 359 6.76 6.51 -6.62
N GLU A 360 7.99 6.08 -6.34
CA GLU A 360 8.58 6.12 -5.01
C GLU A 360 8.58 7.55 -4.44
N GLU A 361 9.04 8.52 -5.23
CA GLU A 361 9.13 9.92 -4.82
C GLU A 361 7.75 10.57 -4.63
N GLN A 362 6.74 10.18 -5.40
CA GLN A 362 5.34 10.59 -5.23
C GLN A 362 4.76 10.01 -3.93
N CYS A 363 4.95 8.72 -3.68
CA CYS A 363 4.56 8.08 -2.42
C CYS A 363 5.29 8.71 -1.23
N PHE A 364 6.55 9.12 -1.41
CA PHE A 364 7.32 9.80 -0.39
C PHE A 364 6.78 11.20 -0.08
N PHE A 365 6.45 11.99 -1.10
CA PHE A 365 5.78 13.29 -0.93
C PHE A 365 4.44 13.11 -0.21
N PHE A 366 3.61 12.16 -0.66
CA PHE A 366 2.34 11.84 -0.04
C PHE A 366 2.51 11.57 1.47
N ASN A 367 3.37 10.64 1.84
CA ASN A 367 3.53 10.22 3.23
C ASN A 367 4.25 11.25 4.12
N SER A 368 5.18 12.03 3.58
CA SER A 368 6.02 12.95 4.38
C SER A 368 5.56 14.40 4.39
N VAL A 369 4.68 14.76 3.47
CA VAL A 369 4.19 16.13 3.32
C VAL A 369 2.67 16.14 3.30
N MET A 370 2.03 15.57 2.29
CA MET A 370 0.59 15.72 2.10
C MET A 370 -0.20 15.13 3.27
N ARG A 371 0.02 13.85 3.58
CA ARG A 371 -0.74 13.10 4.59
C ARG A 371 -0.57 13.63 6.01
N GLU A 372 0.59 14.21 6.32
CA GLU A 372 0.92 14.68 7.67
C GLU A 372 0.67 16.19 7.87
N ARG A 373 0.70 16.98 6.80
CA ARG A 373 0.69 18.46 6.89
C ARG A 373 -0.48 19.12 6.19
N TYR A 374 -1.03 18.54 5.12
CA TYR A 374 -2.11 19.18 4.38
C TYR A 374 -3.44 18.98 5.11
N HIS A 375 -4.20 20.06 5.19
CA HIS A 375 -5.56 20.08 5.70
C HIS A 375 -6.55 20.37 4.57
N PHE A 376 -7.52 19.48 4.38
CA PHE A 376 -8.58 19.53 3.39
C PHE A 376 -9.94 19.74 4.11
N PRO A 377 -10.57 20.90 3.92
CA PRO A 377 -11.88 21.17 4.53
C PRO A 377 -12.95 20.16 4.07
N HIS A 378 -13.86 19.81 4.97
CA HIS A 378 -15.02 18.96 4.67
C HIS A 378 -16.20 19.24 5.61
N SER A 379 -17.37 18.69 5.27
CA SER A 379 -18.65 18.97 5.93
C SER A 379 -18.73 18.52 7.40
N VAL A 380 -17.94 17.53 7.79
CA VAL A 380 -17.91 16.99 9.16
C VAL A 380 -17.05 17.87 10.08
N ASP A 381 -17.67 18.85 10.73
CA ASP A 381 -17.08 19.63 11.82
C ASP A 381 -17.46 19.03 13.18
N ALA A 382 -16.84 17.92 13.56
CA ALA A 382 -17.11 17.33 14.86
C ALA A 382 -16.16 17.89 15.94
N PRO A 383 -16.67 18.47 17.05
CA PRO A 383 -15.82 18.92 18.14
C PRO A 383 -15.13 17.71 18.79
N THR A 384 -13.80 17.65 18.68
CA THR A 384 -12.83 16.91 19.53
C THR A 384 -12.99 15.39 19.73
N GLU A 385 -14.09 14.76 19.30
CA GLU A 385 -14.40 13.35 19.60
C GLU A 385 -14.37 12.41 18.39
N THR A 386 -13.95 12.89 17.21
CA THR A 386 -13.88 12.05 16.00
C THR A 386 -12.50 12.08 15.38
N TYR A 387 -12.10 10.95 14.79
CA TYR A 387 -10.87 10.81 14.03
C TYR A 387 -11.00 11.31 12.58
N LEU A 388 -12.19 11.77 12.17
CA LEU A 388 -12.44 12.37 10.86
C LEU A 388 -11.99 13.83 10.87
N ASP A 389 -10.69 14.02 11.04
CA ASP A 389 -10.07 15.34 10.98
C ASP A 389 -9.86 15.79 9.52
N HIS A 390 -9.51 17.07 9.36
CA HIS A 390 -9.22 17.64 8.05
C HIS A 390 -7.89 17.17 7.45
N ARG A 391 -7.15 16.23 8.05
CA ARG A 391 -5.98 15.66 7.35
C ARG A 391 -6.45 14.67 6.30
N PHE A 392 -5.51 14.29 5.43
CA PHE A 392 -5.79 13.37 4.32
C PHE A 392 -6.67 12.17 4.71
N ASP A 393 -6.32 11.42 5.76
CA ASP A 393 -7.03 10.17 6.08
C ASP A 393 -8.50 10.43 6.47
N GLY A 394 -8.77 11.42 7.32
CA GLY A 394 -10.13 11.78 7.71
C GLY A 394 -10.93 12.39 6.55
N SER A 395 -10.29 13.28 5.79
CA SER A 395 -10.92 13.97 4.66
C SER A 395 -11.26 13.03 3.49
N ALA A 396 -10.32 12.16 3.11
CA ALA A 396 -10.53 11.17 2.06
C ALA A 396 -11.62 10.17 2.46
N GLU A 397 -11.70 9.82 3.75
CA GLU A 397 -12.78 8.97 4.24
C GLU A 397 -14.13 9.68 4.17
N VAL A 398 -14.24 10.92 4.66
CA VAL A 398 -15.48 11.71 4.56
C VAL A 398 -15.95 11.79 3.10
N GLN A 399 -15.05 12.16 2.18
CA GLN A 399 -15.35 12.23 0.75
C GLN A 399 -15.86 10.90 0.18
N LEU A 400 -15.25 9.78 0.57
CA LEU A 400 -15.64 8.45 0.14
C LEU A 400 -17.03 8.04 0.69
N LEU A 401 -17.31 8.36 1.96
CA LEU A 401 -18.61 8.07 2.57
C LEU A 401 -19.73 8.95 1.99
N GLU A 402 -19.44 10.21 1.67
CA GLU A 402 -20.37 11.09 0.95
C GLU A 402 -20.70 10.55 -0.44
N GLN A 403 -19.71 10.00 -1.17
CA GLN A 403 -19.95 9.33 -2.45
C GLN A 403 -20.88 8.12 -2.30
N TYR A 404 -20.67 7.29 -1.28
CA TYR A 404 -21.54 6.15 -1.01
C TYR A 404 -22.99 6.57 -0.68
N LEU A 405 -23.16 7.55 0.22
CA LEU A 405 -24.49 8.05 0.59
C LEU A 405 -25.23 8.63 -0.62
N ARG A 406 -24.53 9.39 -1.47
CA ARG A 406 -25.06 9.93 -2.72
C ARG A 406 -25.49 8.82 -3.69
N LEU A 407 -24.67 7.78 -3.85
CA LEU A 407 -24.98 6.64 -4.70
C LEU A 407 -26.22 5.87 -4.23
N ARG A 408 -26.37 5.68 -2.91
CA ARG A 408 -27.47 4.89 -2.34
C ARG A 408 -28.78 5.66 -2.23
N ASP A 409 -28.72 6.88 -1.72
CA ASP A 409 -29.89 7.63 -1.26
C ASP A 409 -30.06 9.00 -1.97
N GLY A 410 -29.14 9.37 -2.86
CA GLY A 410 -29.13 10.66 -3.55
C GLY A 410 -28.49 11.81 -2.75
N ASP A 411 -28.37 12.97 -3.38
CA ASP A 411 -27.67 14.14 -2.83
C ASP A 411 -28.23 14.64 -1.49
N ALA A 412 -29.56 14.60 -1.33
CA ALA A 412 -30.23 15.09 -0.13
C ALA A 412 -29.89 14.30 1.15
N ALA A 413 -29.39 13.06 1.02
CA ALA A 413 -28.99 12.22 2.14
C ALA A 413 -27.59 12.54 2.66
N VAL A 414 -26.79 13.28 1.90
CA VAL A 414 -25.40 13.62 2.25
C VAL A 414 -25.41 14.73 3.29
N THR A 415 -25.34 14.33 4.56
CA THR A 415 -25.28 15.24 5.72
C THR A 415 -24.10 14.87 6.62
N PRO A 416 -23.50 15.83 7.36
CA PRO A 416 -22.42 15.56 8.30
C PRO A 416 -22.76 14.44 9.29
N ASP A 417 -23.99 14.45 9.83
CA ASP A 417 -24.46 13.42 10.76
C ASP A 417 -24.59 12.04 10.12
N ALA A 418 -25.02 11.96 8.86
CA ALA A 418 -25.09 10.69 8.14
C ALA A 418 -23.71 10.09 7.91
N VAL A 419 -22.73 10.92 7.52
CA VAL A 419 -21.33 10.53 7.37
C VAL A 419 -20.76 10.04 8.70
N LEU A 420 -20.95 10.80 9.78
CA LEU A 420 -20.50 10.43 11.13
C LEU A 420 -21.11 9.12 11.60
N ARG A 421 -22.42 8.93 11.42
CA ARG A 421 -23.11 7.67 11.77
C ARG A 421 -22.54 6.49 10.99
N LEU A 422 -22.29 6.65 9.69
CA LEU A 422 -21.72 5.58 8.86
C LEU A 422 -20.28 5.25 9.28
N SER A 423 -19.45 6.27 9.52
CA SER A 423 -18.08 6.09 10.01
C SER A 423 -18.02 5.34 11.33
N ARG A 424 -18.91 5.66 12.27
CA ARG A 424 -19.04 4.97 13.57
C ARG A 424 -19.46 3.51 13.39
N ARG A 425 -20.45 3.24 12.53
CA ARG A 425 -20.84 1.85 12.20
C ARG A 425 -19.69 1.02 11.64
N ILE A 426 -18.83 1.61 10.80
CA ILE A 426 -17.60 0.94 10.34
C ILE A 426 -16.68 0.65 11.53
N THR A 427 -16.47 1.60 12.44
CA THR A 427 -15.63 1.35 13.63
C THR A 427 -16.18 0.22 14.49
N ASP A 428 -17.49 0.23 14.73
CA ASP A 428 -18.18 -0.76 15.57
C ASP A 428 -18.09 -2.16 14.94
N SER A 429 -18.28 -2.27 13.61
CA SER A 429 -18.21 -3.56 12.91
C SER A 429 -16.80 -4.16 12.88
N LEU A 430 -15.75 -3.33 12.91
CA LEU A 430 -14.36 -3.78 12.94
C LEU A 430 -13.91 -4.25 14.34
N GLY A 431 -14.67 -3.97 15.40
CA GLY A 431 -14.39 -4.37 16.78
C GLY A 431 -13.09 -3.80 17.39
N LYS A 432 -12.44 -2.86 16.70
CA LYS A 432 -11.20 -2.19 17.12
C LYS A 432 -11.41 -0.70 17.03
N SER A 433 -11.39 -0.02 18.17
CA SER A 433 -11.56 1.44 18.21
C SER A 433 -10.35 2.17 17.65
N PHE A 434 -10.54 3.44 17.28
CA PHE A 434 -9.46 4.30 16.80
C PHE A 434 -8.37 4.48 17.86
N GLU A 435 -8.74 4.56 19.13
CA GLU A 435 -7.83 4.68 20.27
C GLU A 435 -6.86 3.50 20.32
N VAL A 436 -7.30 2.28 19.98
CA VAL A 436 -6.42 1.11 19.90
C VAL A 436 -5.36 1.29 18.81
N ALA A 437 -5.72 1.84 17.64
CA ALA A 437 -4.79 2.14 16.56
C ALA A 437 -3.81 3.27 16.94
N ALA A 438 -4.32 4.34 17.56
CA ALA A 438 -3.53 5.46 18.05
C ALA A 438 -2.54 5.02 19.15
N ASN A 439 -2.97 4.20 20.10
CA ASN A 439 -2.14 3.66 21.17
C ASN A 439 -1.02 2.75 20.65
N ARG A 440 -1.26 1.99 19.56
CA ARG A 440 -0.19 1.21 18.90
C ARG A 440 0.90 2.13 18.36
N LEU A 441 0.53 3.26 17.76
CA LEU A 441 1.52 4.26 17.31
C LEU A 441 2.28 4.84 18.50
N SER A 442 1.59 5.26 19.57
CA SER A 442 2.26 5.77 20.78
C SER A 442 3.25 4.77 21.37
N LYS A 443 2.90 3.47 21.44
CA LYS A 443 3.81 2.40 21.86
C LYS A 443 5.05 2.27 20.98
N VAL A 444 4.90 2.37 19.65
CA VAL A 444 6.03 2.31 18.71
C VAL A 444 6.97 3.51 18.90
N LEU A 445 6.40 4.70 19.17
CA LEU A 445 7.18 5.90 19.44
C LEU A 445 7.96 5.78 20.76
N LEU A 446 7.31 5.30 21.83
CA LEU A 446 7.94 5.08 23.13
C LEU A 446 9.05 4.02 23.08
N ARG A 447 8.87 2.91 22.34
CA ARG A 447 9.93 1.91 22.14
C ARG A 447 11.15 2.50 21.43
N LYS A 448 10.93 3.22 20.32
CA LYS A 448 12.02 3.92 19.61
C LYS A 448 12.72 4.98 20.46
N ALA A 449 12.02 5.54 21.44
CA ALA A 449 12.58 6.43 22.45
C ALA A 449 13.48 5.68 23.45
N ALA A 450 13.02 4.53 23.95
CA ALA A 450 13.77 3.67 24.87
C ALA A 450 15.10 3.21 24.27
N ASP A 451 15.08 2.77 23.01
CA ASP A 451 16.27 2.32 22.28
C ASP A 451 17.31 3.44 22.07
N ARG A 452 16.93 4.71 22.27
CA ARG A 452 17.78 5.91 22.10
C ARG A 452 18.10 6.62 23.42
N GLY A 453 17.75 6.01 24.56
CA GLY A 453 17.73 6.64 25.87
C GLY A 453 16.48 7.52 26.04
N HIS A 454 15.64 7.21 27.03
CA HIS A 454 14.48 8.04 27.39
C HIS A 454 14.94 9.48 27.64
N THR A 455 14.56 10.41 26.78
CA THR A 455 14.80 11.85 26.98
C THR A 455 13.45 12.57 27.13
N ALA A 456 13.43 13.66 27.91
CA ALA A 456 12.28 14.55 28.03
C ALA A 456 11.82 15.11 26.65
N ALA A 457 12.72 15.11 25.66
CA ALA A 457 12.38 15.48 24.30
C ALA A 457 11.38 14.49 23.66
N THR A 458 11.44 13.20 23.98
CA THR A 458 10.56 12.20 23.38
C THR A 458 9.18 12.15 24.02
N GLU A 459 9.07 12.29 25.35
CA GLU A 459 7.78 12.50 26.02
C GLU A 459 7.13 13.78 25.50
N GLY A 460 7.91 14.86 25.34
CA GLY A 460 7.43 16.10 24.72
C GLY A 460 7.01 15.95 23.25
N LEU A 461 7.44 14.91 22.53
CA LEU A 461 7.00 14.62 21.16
C LEU A 461 5.71 13.79 21.13
N VAL A 462 5.55 12.84 22.05
CA VAL A 462 4.30 12.06 22.22
C VAL A 462 3.19 12.99 22.71
N ASN A 463 3.44 13.78 23.74
CA ASN A 463 2.47 14.73 24.28
C ASN A 463 2.08 15.77 23.22
N ARG A 464 3.02 16.29 22.43
CA ARG A 464 2.70 17.19 21.31
C ARG A 464 1.95 16.49 20.16
N ALA A 465 2.21 15.22 19.89
CA ALA A 465 1.43 14.45 18.91
C ALA A 465 -0.03 14.29 19.35
N GLU A 466 -0.24 14.11 20.66
CA GLU A 466 -1.56 14.03 21.29
C GLU A 466 -2.23 15.40 21.35
N GLU A 467 -1.54 16.45 21.79
CA GLU A 467 -2.03 17.84 21.74
C GLU A 467 -2.46 18.23 20.31
N TYR A 468 -1.66 17.90 19.30
CA TYR A 468 -1.99 18.17 17.89
C TYR A 468 -3.20 17.39 17.40
N ARG A 469 -3.44 16.17 17.90
CA ARG A 469 -4.68 15.42 17.62
C ARG A 469 -5.90 16.02 18.32
N CYS A 470 -5.68 16.67 19.46
CA CYS A 470 -6.72 17.30 20.26
C CYS A 470 -7.01 18.76 19.85
N LEU A 471 -6.24 19.33 18.91
CA LEU A 471 -6.51 20.68 18.40
C LEU A 471 -7.89 20.70 17.71
N PRO A 472 -8.81 21.61 18.11
CA PRO A 472 -10.13 21.69 17.49
C PRO A 472 -10.05 22.00 16.00
N CYS A 473 -10.87 21.32 15.19
CA CYS A 473 -11.02 21.51 13.74
C CYS A 473 -11.16 23.00 13.32
N TRP A 474 -11.92 23.79 14.08
CA TRP A 474 -12.19 25.21 13.80
C TRP A 474 -11.08 26.18 14.23
N TRP A 475 -10.05 25.76 14.97
CA TRP A 475 -8.96 26.65 15.41
C TRP A 475 -8.01 27.06 14.28
N THR A 476 -8.23 26.52 13.10
CA THR A 476 -7.35 26.67 11.94
C THR A 476 -7.98 27.39 10.75
N ASN A 477 -9.30 27.63 10.78
CA ASN A 477 -10.02 28.39 9.75
C ASN A 477 -9.95 29.93 9.93
N ARG A 478 -9.34 30.45 11.00
CA ARG A 478 -9.35 31.91 11.32
C ARG A 478 -8.08 32.70 10.98
N ARG A 479 -7.13 32.16 10.22
CA ARG A 479 -6.00 32.97 9.71
C ARG A 479 -6.15 33.41 8.25
N GLY A 480 -7.38 33.37 7.73
CA GLY A 480 -7.71 33.86 6.38
C GLY A 480 -8.61 35.11 6.37
N ASP A 481 -9.30 35.43 7.46
CA ASP A 481 -10.28 36.54 7.49
C ASP A 481 -9.74 37.83 8.16
N ASP A 482 -8.48 37.84 8.60
CA ASP A 482 -7.79 39.01 9.17
C ASP A 482 -6.40 39.22 8.54
N VAL A 483 -6.33 39.33 7.20
CA VAL A 483 -5.23 40.02 6.48
C VAL A 483 -5.78 40.81 5.29
#